data_AF-A0A4D4M2H1-F1
#
_entry.id   AF-A0A4D4M2H1-F1
#
_cell.length_a   1.000
_cell.length_b   1.000
_cell.length_c   1.000
_cell.angle_alpha   90.00
_cell.angle_beta   90.00
_cell.angle_gamma   90.00
#
_symmetry.space_group_name_H-M   'P 1'
#
loop_
_entity.id
_entity.type
_entity.pdbx_description
1 polymer ?
#
loop_
_entity_poly.entity_id
_entity_poly.type
_entity_poly.pdbx_seq_one_letter_code
_entity_poly.pdbx_strand_id
1 'polypeptide(L)'
;MAGLRLGPLLRYIDDSSATVWVEASRPCTAEVRCPGGAGGTARTFQIAGHHYAIVPVSGLAPATDTSYEVLLDGTPVWPLPDSPFPPSVIRTPDGGTVRVAFGSCRWAAPAEDEKDTVGPDALDTLATRIAAAPEGERPDVLLLLGDQVYADETSQATQHWLAARRDLAEPPGSRSRTTRSTPTSTTNRGSTPRSAGCCPPSPAA
;
A
#
# COMPACT_ATOMS: atom_id res chain seq x y z
N MET A 1 -24.45 5.45 -8.83
CA MET A 1 -23.27 6.16 -9.37
C MET A 1 -22.05 5.26 -9.24
N ALA A 2 -20.92 5.57 -9.88
CA ALA A 2 -19.67 4.86 -9.61
C ALA A 2 -19.14 5.33 -8.25
N GLY A 3 -18.68 4.40 -7.42
CA GLY A 3 -18.07 4.69 -6.13
C GLY A 3 -16.62 4.24 -6.09
N LEU A 4 -15.82 4.89 -5.24
CA LEU A 4 -14.43 4.50 -4.98
C LEU A 4 -14.42 3.24 -4.09
N ARG A 5 -13.77 2.18 -4.56
CA ARG A 5 -13.59 0.91 -3.82
C ARG A 5 -12.26 0.89 -3.08
N LEU A 6 -11.17 1.26 -3.75
CA LEU A 6 -9.82 1.34 -3.20
C LEU A 6 -9.07 2.55 -3.75
N GLY A 7 -8.14 3.05 -2.95
CA GLY A 7 -7.34 4.24 -3.24
C GLY A 7 -7.99 5.53 -2.72
N PRO A 8 -7.54 6.70 -3.22
CA PRO A 8 -6.49 6.86 -4.23
C PRO A 8 -5.10 6.49 -3.71
N LEU A 9 -4.29 5.87 -4.58
CA LEU A 9 -2.89 5.57 -4.28
C LEU A 9 -1.97 6.32 -5.25
N LEU A 10 -1.14 7.20 -4.71
CA LEU A 10 -0.08 7.90 -5.44
C LEU A 10 1.09 6.93 -5.70
N ARG A 11 1.42 6.72 -6.97
CA ARG A 11 2.38 5.69 -7.42
C ARG A 11 3.72 6.25 -7.88
N TYR A 12 3.68 7.39 -8.55
CA TYR A 12 4.81 8.03 -9.20
C TYR A 12 4.63 9.54 -9.08
N ILE A 13 5.76 10.24 -8.92
CA ILE A 13 5.86 11.69 -8.91
C ILE A 13 7.20 12.07 -9.52
N ASP A 14 7.23 13.13 -10.33
CA ASP A 14 8.43 13.88 -10.68
C ASP A 14 8.22 15.39 -10.40
N ASP A 15 8.97 16.26 -11.08
CA ASP A 15 8.90 17.70 -10.87
C ASP A 15 7.59 18.35 -11.32
N SER A 16 6.79 17.68 -12.16
CA SER A 16 5.64 18.31 -12.83
C SER A 16 4.48 17.35 -13.12
N SER A 17 4.64 16.08 -12.80
CA SER A 17 3.70 15.02 -13.08
C SER A 17 3.60 14.01 -11.94
N ALA A 18 2.50 13.28 -11.93
CA ALA A 18 2.26 12.21 -10.99
C ALA A 18 1.37 11.12 -11.60
N THR A 19 1.21 10.01 -10.90
CA THR A 19 0.25 8.97 -11.28
C THR A 19 -0.55 8.52 -10.07
N VAL A 20 -1.88 8.56 -10.20
CA VAL A 20 -2.83 8.10 -9.18
C VAL A 20 -3.52 6.84 -9.67
N TRP A 21 -3.57 5.83 -8.81
CA TRP A 21 -4.31 4.59 -9.04
C TRP A 21 -5.58 4.56 -8.19
N VAL A 22 -6.68 4.06 -8.77
CA VAL A 22 -7.95 3.82 -8.07
C VAL A 22 -8.61 2.52 -8.53
N GLU A 23 -9.42 1.93 -7.67
CA GLU A 23 -10.44 0.95 -8.03
C GLU A 23 -11.84 1.57 -7.89
N ALA A 24 -12.66 1.46 -8.93
CA ALA A 24 -14.04 1.91 -8.98
C ALA A 24 -15.02 0.74 -8.91
N SER A 25 -16.24 1.01 -8.43
CA SER A 25 -17.27 -0.01 -8.25
C SER A 25 -17.92 -0.51 -9.54
N ARG A 26 -17.71 0.18 -10.67
CA ARG A 26 -18.26 -0.08 -12.00
C ARG A 26 -17.45 0.70 -13.06
N PRO A 27 -17.65 0.47 -14.38
CA PRO A 27 -16.97 1.26 -15.40
C PRO A 27 -17.28 2.76 -15.29
N CYS A 28 -16.27 3.62 -15.36
CA CYS A 28 -16.41 5.08 -15.30
C CYS A 28 -15.17 5.80 -15.88
N THR A 29 -15.22 7.13 -15.96
CA THR A 29 -14.03 7.98 -16.09
C THR A 29 -13.58 8.41 -14.70
N ALA A 30 -12.32 8.16 -14.35
CA ALA A 30 -11.68 8.74 -13.19
C ALA A 30 -10.98 10.04 -13.59
N GLU A 31 -11.11 11.08 -12.76
CA GLU A 31 -10.47 12.37 -12.90
C GLU A 31 -9.70 12.68 -11.61
N VAL A 32 -8.45 13.11 -11.74
CA VAL A 32 -7.71 13.77 -10.65
C VAL A 32 -7.68 15.25 -10.97
N ARG A 33 -8.13 16.07 -10.03
CA ARG A 33 -8.20 17.52 -10.18
C ARG A 33 -7.39 18.20 -9.10
N CYS A 34 -6.49 19.08 -9.52
CA CYS A 34 -5.72 19.93 -8.63
C CYS A 34 -6.13 21.40 -8.82
N PRO A 35 -5.91 22.26 -7.81
CA PRO A 35 -5.94 23.71 -8.00
C PRO A 35 -5.00 24.15 -9.13
N GLY A 36 -5.33 25.26 -9.80
CA GLY A 36 -4.49 25.81 -10.87
C GLY A 36 -4.57 25.07 -12.21
N GLY A 37 -5.47 24.09 -12.35
CA GLY A 37 -5.74 23.40 -13.62
C GLY A 37 -4.87 22.19 -13.89
N ALA A 38 -3.93 21.85 -13.00
CA ALA A 38 -3.23 20.59 -13.04
C ALA A 38 -4.20 19.42 -12.80
N GLY A 39 -3.94 18.28 -13.42
CA GLY A 39 -4.86 17.15 -13.34
C GLY A 39 -4.71 16.16 -14.47
N GLY A 40 -5.67 15.25 -14.57
CA GLY A 40 -5.77 14.30 -15.65
C GLY A 40 -6.99 13.40 -15.53
N THR A 41 -7.29 12.67 -16.60
CA THR A 41 -8.43 11.75 -16.66
C THR A 41 -8.04 10.43 -17.29
N ALA A 42 -8.62 9.32 -16.83
CA ALA A 42 -8.51 8.02 -17.47
C ALA A 42 -9.82 7.23 -17.38
N ARG A 43 -10.14 6.45 -18.42
CA ARG A 43 -11.23 5.47 -18.36
C ARG A 43 -10.78 4.25 -17.58
N THR A 44 -11.70 3.67 -16.81
CA THR A 44 -11.43 2.42 -16.12
C THR A 44 -11.25 1.27 -17.11
N PHE A 45 -10.28 0.39 -16.86
CA PHE A 45 -10.14 -0.92 -17.50
C PHE A 45 -10.53 -2.02 -16.53
N GLN A 46 -10.87 -3.22 -17.04
CA GLN A 46 -11.39 -4.31 -16.22
C GLN A 46 -10.42 -5.48 -16.11
N ILE A 47 -10.19 -5.97 -14.90
CA ILE A 47 -9.47 -7.22 -14.62
C ILE A 47 -10.32 -8.04 -13.65
N ALA A 48 -10.63 -9.29 -14.01
CA ALA A 48 -11.37 -10.22 -13.15
C ALA A 48 -12.68 -9.67 -12.54
N GLY A 49 -13.38 -8.78 -13.24
CA GLY A 49 -14.63 -8.17 -12.73
C GLY A 49 -14.46 -6.87 -11.95
N HIS A 50 -13.22 -6.44 -11.70
CA HIS A 50 -12.89 -5.20 -11.01
C HIS A 50 -12.51 -4.11 -12.00
N HIS A 51 -12.84 -2.85 -11.68
CA HIS A 51 -12.62 -1.70 -12.56
C HIS A 51 -11.54 -0.79 -12.00
N TYR A 52 -10.42 -0.67 -12.71
CA TYR A 52 -9.25 0.09 -12.27
C TYR A 52 -8.99 1.28 -13.19
N ALA A 53 -8.48 2.37 -12.65
CA ALA A 53 -7.92 3.45 -13.44
C ALA A 53 -6.51 3.80 -12.94
N ILE A 54 -5.64 4.10 -13.89
CA ILE A 54 -4.32 4.71 -13.66
C ILE A 54 -4.40 6.07 -14.34
N VAL A 55 -4.40 7.13 -13.54
CA VAL A 55 -4.60 8.51 -14.00
C VAL A 55 -3.25 9.22 -13.99
N PRO A 56 -2.65 9.51 -15.16
CA PRO A 56 -1.52 10.42 -15.27
C PRO A 56 -2.00 11.83 -14.92
N VAL A 57 -1.29 12.50 -14.04
CA VAL A 57 -1.52 13.89 -13.64
C VAL A 57 -0.38 14.71 -14.22
N SER A 58 -0.71 15.82 -14.87
CA SER A 58 0.28 16.72 -15.47
C SER A 58 0.01 18.17 -15.09
N GLY A 59 1.03 19.02 -15.25
CA GLY A 59 0.94 20.46 -15.01
C GLY A 59 1.12 20.87 -13.55
N LEU A 60 1.68 19.99 -12.71
CA LEU A 60 2.02 20.33 -11.33
C LEU A 60 3.15 21.35 -11.31
N ALA A 61 3.10 22.26 -10.34
CA ALA A 61 4.18 23.21 -10.12
C ALA A 61 5.35 22.52 -9.38
N PRO A 62 6.61 22.69 -9.83
CA PRO A 62 7.77 22.11 -9.15
C PRO A 62 7.93 22.61 -7.71
N ALA A 63 8.48 21.76 -6.84
CA ALA A 63 8.73 22.05 -5.43
C ALA A 63 7.49 22.55 -4.65
N THR A 64 6.29 22.04 -4.96
CA THR A 64 5.05 22.39 -4.27
C THR A 64 4.31 21.21 -3.66
N ASP A 65 3.48 21.53 -2.66
CA ASP A 65 2.45 20.65 -2.12
C ASP A 65 1.10 21.03 -2.72
N THR A 66 0.62 20.21 -3.66
CA THR A 66 -0.64 20.48 -4.37
C THR A 66 -1.73 19.54 -3.88
N SER A 67 -2.77 20.09 -3.24
CA SER A 67 -3.95 19.29 -2.88
C SER A 67 -4.68 18.78 -4.13
N TYR A 68 -5.35 17.64 -4.02
CA TYR A 68 -6.10 17.08 -5.14
C TYR A 68 -7.41 16.41 -4.71
N GLU A 69 -8.35 16.39 -5.64
CA GLU A 69 -9.61 15.66 -5.55
C GLU A 69 -9.60 14.51 -6.57
N VAL A 70 -10.39 13.47 -6.28
CA VAL A 70 -10.70 12.43 -7.26
C VAL A 70 -12.20 12.43 -7.52
N LEU A 71 -12.56 12.42 -8.80
CA LEU A 71 -13.94 12.34 -9.26
C LEU A 71 -14.13 11.08 -10.12
N LEU A 72 -15.29 10.44 -9.99
CA LEU A 72 -15.75 9.38 -10.88
C LEU A 72 -16.99 9.85 -11.63
N ASP A 73 -16.94 9.89 -12.96
CA ASP A 73 -17.98 10.46 -13.83
C ASP A 73 -18.43 11.86 -13.36
N GLY A 74 -17.47 12.70 -12.94
CA GLY A 74 -17.71 14.06 -12.45
C GLY A 74 -18.25 14.16 -11.03
N THR A 75 -18.45 13.03 -10.33
CA THR A 75 -18.86 13.02 -8.91
C THR A 75 -17.63 12.92 -8.01
N PRO A 76 -17.41 13.86 -7.06
CA PRO A 76 -16.32 13.75 -6.10
C PRO A 76 -16.44 12.49 -5.24
N VAL A 77 -15.36 11.72 -5.15
CA VAL A 77 -15.25 10.51 -4.32
C VAL A 77 -14.07 10.54 -3.37
N TRP A 78 -13.17 11.52 -3.52
CA TRP A 78 -12.05 11.77 -2.62
C TRP A 78 -11.73 13.27 -2.57
N PRO A 79 -11.43 13.83 -1.39
CA PRO A 79 -11.56 13.21 -0.06
C PRO A 79 -13.01 12.83 0.25
N LEU A 80 -13.21 11.95 1.23
CA LEU A 80 -14.56 11.63 1.70
C LEU A 80 -15.18 12.89 2.36
N PRO A 81 -16.49 13.16 2.17
CA PRO A 81 -17.12 14.40 2.64
C PRO A 81 -16.90 14.74 4.12
N ASP A 82 -16.82 13.72 4.98
CA ASP A 82 -16.66 13.85 6.43
C ASP A 82 -15.31 13.30 6.92
N SER A 83 -14.29 13.27 6.04
CA SER A 83 -12.96 12.78 6.39
C SER A 83 -12.36 13.61 7.54
N PRO A 84 -11.93 12.99 8.66
CA PRO A 84 -11.24 13.69 9.74
C PRO A 84 -9.78 14.01 9.40
N PHE A 85 -9.26 13.45 8.29
CA PHE A 85 -7.89 13.62 7.84
C PHE A 85 -7.71 14.92 7.02
N PRO A 86 -6.52 15.53 7.04
CA PRO A 86 -6.21 16.66 6.18
C PRO A 86 -6.35 16.29 4.69
N PRO A 87 -6.51 17.29 3.80
CA PRO A 87 -6.53 17.05 2.36
C PRO A 87 -5.30 16.27 1.89
N SER A 88 -5.51 15.31 0.98
CA SER A 88 -4.40 14.64 0.33
C SER A 88 -3.67 15.59 -0.61
N VAL A 89 -2.34 15.51 -0.63
CA VAL A 89 -1.48 16.33 -1.46
C VAL A 89 -0.56 15.49 -2.33
N ILE A 90 -0.26 15.98 -3.52
CA ILE A 90 0.84 15.54 -4.36
C ILE A 90 1.99 16.52 -4.11
N ARG A 91 3.12 16.00 -3.60
CA ARG A 91 4.32 16.79 -3.35
C ARG A 91 5.34 16.52 -4.43
N THR A 92 5.59 17.51 -5.28
CA THR A 92 6.69 17.44 -6.27
C THR A 92 8.03 17.68 -5.57
N PRO A 93 9.10 16.95 -5.91
CA PRO A 93 10.41 17.12 -5.28
C PRO A 93 10.97 18.53 -5.42
N ASP A 94 11.71 18.99 -4.41
CA ASP A 94 12.42 20.27 -4.39
C ASP A 94 13.90 20.17 -4.83
N GLY A 95 14.35 18.94 -5.17
CA GLY A 95 15.74 18.64 -5.51
C GLY A 95 16.67 18.49 -4.31
N GLY A 96 16.12 18.51 -3.08
CA GLY A 96 16.85 18.37 -1.84
C GLY A 96 17.09 16.92 -1.39
N THR A 97 17.16 16.73 -0.08
CA THR A 97 17.35 15.40 0.53
C THR A 97 16.08 14.58 0.40
N VAL A 98 16.22 13.35 -0.13
CA VAL A 98 15.11 12.40 -0.24
C VAL A 98 15.00 11.55 1.03
N ARG A 99 13.80 11.50 1.59
CA ARG A 99 13.46 10.71 2.77
C ARG A 99 12.66 9.48 2.38
N VAL A 100 13.22 8.31 2.65
CA VAL A 100 12.59 7.03 2.30
C VAL A 100 12.14 6.31 3.55
N ALA A 101 10.85 5.97 3.61
CA ALA A 101 10.33 4.94 4.51
C ALA A 101 10.25 3.63 3.74
N PHE A 102 10.78 2.54 4.28
CA PHE A 102 10.76 1.25 3.60
C PHE A 102 10.47 0.10 4.57
N GLY A 103 9.92 -0.99 4.03
CA GLY A 103 9.62 -2.18 4.81
C GLY A 103 9.10 -3.33 3.95
N SER A 104 9.06 -4.51 4.53
CA SER A 104 8.49 -5.73 3.96
C SER A 104 7.64 -6.44 5.01
N CYS A 105 7.01 -7.55 4.62
CA CYS A 105 6.37 -8.48 5.55
C CYS A 105 5.34 -7.79 6.45
N ARG A 106 4.51 -6.93 5.86
CA ARG A 106 3.49 -6.20 6.61
C ARG A 106 2.47 -7.20 7.12
N TRP A 107 2.31 -7.24 8.43
CA TRP A 107 1.14 -7.82 9.06
C TRP A 107 0.08 -6.72 9.18
N ALA A 108 -1.02 -6.87 8.43
CA ALA A 108 -2.11 -5.89 8.51
C ALA A 108 -2.78 -5.96 9.88
N ALA A 109 -3.22 -4.82 10.41
CA ALA A 109 -4.02 -4.78 11.62
C ALA A 109 -5.21 -5.77 11.51
N PRO A 110 -5.48 -6.54 12.57
CA PRO A 110 -6.61 -7.45 12.58
C PRO A 110 -7.94 -6.68 12.44
N ALA A 111 -9.01 -7.38 12.06
CA ALA A 111 -10.35 -6.79 12.10
C ALA A 111 -10.69 -6.32 13.53
N GLU A 112 -11.59 -5.34 13.68
CA GLU A 112 -11.90 -4.69 14.96
C GLU A 112 -12.24 -5.68 16.12
N ASP A 113 -12.75 -6.87 15.78
CA ASP A 113 -13.15 -7.91 16.74
C ASP A 113 -12.07 -9.00 17.00
N GLU A 114 -10.87 -8.87 16.41
CA GLU A 114 -9.78 -9.86 16.53
C GLU A 114 -8.64 -9.37 17.44
N LYS A 115 -7.99 -10.30 18.14
CA LYS A 115 -6.86 -9.96 19.03
C LYS A 115 -5.64 -9.57 18.21
N ASP A 116 -5.08 -8.40 18.50
CA ASP A 116 -3.78 -7.99 17.98
C ASP A 116 -2.65 -8.75 18.70
N THR A 117 -2.06 -9.69 17.99
CA THR A 117 -0.95 -10.53 18.47
C THR A 117 0.42 -10.00 18.05
N VAL A 118 0.49 -9.00 17.17
CA VAL A 118 1.72 -8.53 16.52
C VAL A 118 2.08 -7.10 16.93
N GLY A 119 1.08 -6.30 17.31
CA GLY A 119 1.23 -4.89 17.67
C GLY A 119 0.75 -3.96 16.55
N PRO A 120 0.87 -2.64 16.77
CA PRO A 120 0.27 -1.64 15.88
C PRO A 120 0.84 -1.73 14.47
N ASP A 121 -0.04 -1.65 13.47
CA ASP A 121 0.32 -1.64 12.06
C ASP A 121 1.22 -0.43 11.75
N ALA A 122 2.36 -0.69 11.10
CA ALA A 122 3.38 0.31 10.83
C ALA A 122 2.90 1.41 9.86
N LEU A 123 2.07 1.05 8.86
CA LEU A 123 1.50 2.01 7.92
C LEU A 123 0.40 2.84 8.57
N ASP A 124 -0.43 2.23 9.43
CA ASP A 124 -1.45 2.96 10.19
C ASP A 124 -0.80 3.94 11.18
N THR A 125 0.27 3.52 11.83
CA THR A 125 1.07 4.37 12.73
C THR A 125 1.71 5.53 11.96
N LEU A 126 2.29 5.25 10.78
CA LEU A 126 2.86 6.27 9.92
C LEU A 126 1.79 7.27 9.44
N ALA A 127 0.64 6.77 8.98
CA ALA A 127 -0.48 7.59 8.53
C ALA A 127 -1.01 8.48 9.67
N THR A 128 -1.19 7.93 10.87
CA THR A 128 -1.62 8.67 12.06
C THR A 128 -0.64 9.77 12.43
N ARG A 129 0.67 9.48 12.40
CA ARG A 129 1.72 10.48 12.65
C ARG A 129 1.68 11.62 11.63
N ILE A 130 1.53 11.31 10.35
CA ILE A 130 1.46 12.32 9.27
C ILE A 130 0.18 13.15 9.42
N ALA A 131 -0.95 12.52 9.71
CA ALA A 131 -2.22 13.20 9.89
C ALA A 131 -2.21 14.17 11.09
N ALA A 132 -1.54 13.80 12.19
CA ALA A 132 -1.43 14.63 13.39
C ALA A 132 -0.53 15.86 13.20
N ALA A 133 0.40 15.83 12.25
CA ALA A 133 1.29 16.94 11.92
C ALA A 133 1.43 17.08 10.39
N PRO A 134 0.43 17.67 9.69
CA PRO A 134 0.44 17.75 8.23
C PRO A 134 1.66 18.53 7.70
N GLU A 135 2.03 19.64 8.32
CA GLU A 135 3.24 20.41 7.97
C GLU A 135 4.54 19.81 8.54
N GLY A 136 4.42 18.68 9.24
CA GLY A 136 5.53 17.98 9.85
C GLY A 136 6.32 17.13 8.87
N GLU A 137 7.38 16.54 9.42
CA GLU A 137 8.26 15.64 8.71
C GLU A 137 7.52 14.37 8.25
N ARG A 138 7.62 14.05 6.97
CA ARG A 138 7.03 12.85 6.36
C ARG A 138 7.96 12.27 5.28
N PRO A 139 7.85 10.97 4.94
CA PRO A 139 8.65 10.40 3.86
C PRO A 139 8.22 10.96 2.50
N ASP A 140 9.17 11.12 1.59
CA ASP A 140 8.94 11.46 0.18
C ASP A 140 8.58 10.20 -0.61
N VAL A 141 9.15 9.05 -0.22
CA VAL A 141 8.92 7.75 -0.85
C VAL A 141 8.60 6.69 0.20
N LEU A 142 7.53 5.93 -0.02
CA LEU A 142 7.23 4.68 0.68
C LEU A 142 7.61 3.49 -0.22
N LEU A 143 8.66 2.76 0.15
CA LEU A 143 9.14 1.59 -0.59
C LEU A 143 8.72 0.29 0.10
N LEU A 144 7.77 -0.42 -0.50
CA LEU A 144 7.29 -1.73 -0.02
C LEU A 144 8.02 -2.85 -0.76
N LEU A 145 8.86 -3.60 -0.05
CA LEU A 145 9.80 -4.56 -0.62
C LEU A 145 9.21 -5.96 -0.89
N GLY A 146 7.92 -6.16 -0.62
CA GLY A 146 7.23 -7.44 -0.79
C GLY A 146 6.44 -7.86 0.44
N ASP A 147 5.65 -8.93 0.29
CA ASP A 147 4.87 -9.56 1.36
C ASP A 147 3.99 -8.57 2.14
N GLN A 148 3.22 -7.78 1.39
CA GLN A 148 2.25 -6.84 1.95
C GLN A 148 0.89 -7.47 2.25
N VAL A 149 0.64 -8.65 1.67
CA VAL A 149 -0.57 -9.45 1.84
C VAL A 149 -0.18 -10.92 1.86
N TYR A 150 -0.57 -11.63 2.92
CA TYR A 150 -0.39 -13.07 3.05
C TYR A 150 -1.66 -13.81 2.60
N ALA A 151 -1.52 -14.66 1.58
CA ALA A 151 -2.63 -15.44 1.03
C ALA A 151 -2.78 -16.82 1.68
N ASP A 152 -1.75 -17.27 2.39
CA ASP A 152 -1.66 -18.50 3.16
C ASP A 152 -2.07 -18.30 4.63
N GLU A 153 -1.88 -17.11 5.17
CA GLU A 153 -2.23 -16.76 6.55
C GLU A 153 -3.37 -15.73 6.57
N THR A 154 -4.60 -16.19 6.33
CA THR A 154 -5.80 -15.35 6.17
C THR A 154 -6.71 -15.35 7.39
N SER A 155 -7.42 -14.24 7.63
CA SER A 155 -8.41 -14.12 8.70
C SER A 155 -9.59 -15.07 8.54
N GLN A 156 -10.30 -15.38 9.63
CA GLN A 156 -11.48 -16.26 9.59
C GLN A 156 -12.57 -15.74 8.64
N ALA A 157 -12.79 -14.42 8.62
CA ALA A 157 -13.72 -13.79 7.67
C ALA A 157 -13.31 -14.04 6.22
N THR A 158 -12.02 -13.93 5.90
CA THR A 158 -11.50 -14.21 4.55
C THR A 158 -11.64 -15.69 4.20
N GLN A 159 -11.36 -16.60 5.14
CA GLN A 159 -11.53 -18.03 4.95
C GLN A 159 -12.99 -18.40 4.65
N HIS A 160 -13.95 -17.86 5.42
CA HIS A 160 -15.39 -18.05 5.16
C HIS A 160 -15.81 -17.51 3.79
N TRP A 161 -15.32 -16.33 3.42
CA TRP A 161 -15.60 -15.75 2.11
C TRP A 161 -15.04 -16.59 0.96
N LEU A 162 -13.84 -17.17 1.12
CA LEU A 162 -13.24 -18.06 0.15
C LEU A 162 -14.03 -19.38 0.05
N ALA A 163 -14.39 -19.99 1.17
CA ALA A 163 -15.17 -21.24 1.23
C ALA A 163 -16.54 -21.11 0.55
N ALA A 164 -17.16 -19.93 0.60
CA ALA A 164 -18.44 -19.68 -0.08
C ALA A 164 -18.33 -19.63 -1.62
N ARG A 165 -17.11 -19.59 -2.17
CA ARG A 165 -16.87 -19.36 -3.61
C ARG A 165 -16.07 -20.46 -4.30
N ARG A 166 -15.33 -21.26 -3.52
CA ARG A 166 -14.56 -22.40 -3.99
C ARG A 166 -14.45 -23.45 -2.90
N ASP A 167 -14.31 -24.71 -3.30
CA ASP A 167 -13.89 -25.76 -2.37
C ASP A 167 -12.45 -25.48 -1.93
N LEU A 168 -12.21 -25.40 -0.62
CA LEU A 168 -10.88 -25.19 -0.05
C LEU A 168 -10.04 -26.47 -0.04
N ALA A 169 -10.66 -27.64 -0.25
CA ALA A 169 -9.97 -28.91 -0.38
C ALA A 169 -9.36 -29.13 -1.78
N GLU A 170 -9.83 -28.41 -2.80
CA GLU A 170 -9.22 -28.41 -4.12
C GLU A 170 -8.04 -27.42 -4.15
N PRO A 171 -6.85 -27.85 -4.62
CA PRO A 171 -5.73 -26.93 -4.75
C PRO A 171 -6.09 -25.80 -5.71
N PRO A 172 -5.64 -24.56 -5.46
CA PRO A 172 -5.75 -23.50 -6.46
C PRO A 172 -5.08 -24.01 -7.74
N GLY A 173 -5.78 -23.91 -8.88
CA GLY A 173 -5.30 -24.41 -10.17
C GLY A 173 -3.85 -23.96 -10.47
N SER A 174 -3.19 -24.63 -11.41
CA SER A 174 -1.72 -24.65 -11.66
C SER A 174 -0.91 -23.34 -11.73
N ARG A 175 -1.49 -22.16 -11.47
CA ARG A 175 -0.85 -20.84 -11.47
C ARG A 175 -0.22 -20.40 -10.13
N SER A 176 -0.37 -21.14 -9.04
CA SER A 176 0.30 -20.80 -7.76
C SER A 176 1.12 -21.97 -7.23
N ARG A 177 2.16 -22.36 -7.97
CA ARG A 177 3.19 -23.26 -7.42
C ARG A 177 4.41 -22.44 -7.03
N THR A 178 4.35 -21.78 -5.87
CA THR A 178 5.58 -21.41 -5.17
C THR A 178 6.16 -22.70 -4.61
N THR A 179 7.10 -23.30 -5.35
CA THR A 179 7.82 -24.49 -4.91
C THR A 179 8.66 -24.13 -3.68
N ARG A 180 8.13 -24.38 -2.49
CA ARG A 180 8.92 -24.42 -1.27
C ARG A 180 9.64 -25.78 -1.28
N SER A 181 10.83 -25.83 -1.87
CA SER A 181 11.71 -27.00 -1.79
C SER A 181 12.23 -27.10 -0.36
N THR A 182 11.68 -28.04 0.42
CA THR A 182 12.25 -28.47 1.69
C THR A 182 13.55 -29.23 1.39
N PRO A 183 14.72 -28.83 1.91
CA PRO A 183 15.91 -29.65 1.77
C PRO A 183 15.75 -30.88 2.68
N THR A 184 15.63 -32.05 2.07
CA THR A 184 15.74 -33.33 2.77
C THR A 184 17.09 -33.41 3.46
N SER A 185 17.06 -33.65 4.76
CA SER A 185 18.23 -33.96 5.59
C SER A 185 18.88 -35.25 5.13
N THR A 186 20.15 -35.17 4.74
CA THR A 186 21.04 -36.34 4.73
C THR A 186 22.21 -36.05 5.67
N THR A 187 22.20 -36.79 6.77
CA THR A 187 23.27 -36.90 7.77
C THR A 187 24.58 -37.35 7.11
N ASN A 188 25.69 -36.64 7.35
CA ASN A 188 26.94 -37.34 7.67
C ASN A 188 27.86 -36.50 8.58
N ARG A 189 28.55 -37.23 9.45
CA ARG A 189 29.26 -36.81 10.66
C ARG A 189 30.54 -36.01 10.38
N GLY A 190 30.91 -35.11 11.30
CA GLY A 190 32.28 -34.59 11.38
C GLY A 190 32.51 -33.42 12.33
N SER A 191 32.90 -33.73 13.58
CA SER A 191 33.84 -32.99 14.45
C SER A 191 33.56 -31.53 14.94
N THR A 192 33.43 -31.47 16.28
CA THR A 192 33.92 -30.46 17.27
C THR A 192 33.17 -29.14 17.50
N PRO A 193 32.91 -28.77 18.77
CA PRO A 193 32.13 -27.57 19.12
C PRO A 193 33.02 -26.34 19.17
N ARG A 194 32.67 -25.29 18.42
CA ARG A 194 33.20 -23.94 18.66
C ARG A 194 32.26 -23.19 19.60
N SER A 195 32.86 -22.69 20.67
CA SER A 195 32.28 -21.89 21.74
C SER A 195 31.51 -20.68 21.23
N ALA A 196 30.34 -20.45 21.81
CA ALA A 196 29.57 -19.22 21.71
C ALA A 196 30.39 -18.04 22.25
N GLY A 197 30.76 -17.11 21.36
CA GLY A 197 31.26 -15.79 21.74
C GLY A 197 30.08 -14.84 21.88
N CYS A 198 29.72 -14.52 23.12
CA CYS A 198 28.84 -13.40 23.44
C CYS A 198 29.48 -12.09 22.94
N CYS A 199 28.74 -11.30 22.16
CA CYS A 199 29.06 -9.89 21.98
C CYS A 199 28.81 -9.14 23.30
N PRO A 200 29.76 -8.36 23.83
CA PRO A 200 29.49 -7.45 24.93
C PRO A 200 28.73 -6.20 24.43
N PRO A 201 27.94 -5.54 25.31
CA PRO A 201 27.24 -4.31 24.95
C PRO A 201 28.22 -3.13 24.81
N SER A 202 27.92 -2.23 23.88
CA SER A 202 28.62 -0.96 23.69
C SER A 202 28.27 0.03 24.81
N PRO A 203 29.24 0.76 25.40
CA PRO A 203 28.95 1.77 26.40
C PRO A 203 28.51 3.09 25.74
N ALA A 204 27.48 3.69 26.33
CA ALA A 204 27.03 5.04 26.02
C ALA A 204 28.07 6.09 26.40
N ALA A 205 28.32 7.03 25.49
CA ALA A 205 28.68 8.43 25.73
C ALA A 205 28.33 9.24 24.49
#